data_AF-A0A4Q6A8I0-F1
#
_entry.id   AF-A0A4Q6A8I0-F1
#
_cell.length_a   1.000
_cell.length_b   1.000
_cell.length_c   1.000
_cell.angle_alpha   90.00
_cell.angle_beta   90.00
_cell.angle_gamma   90.00
#
_symmetry.space_group_name_H-M   'P 1'
#
loop_
_entity.id
_entity.type
_entity.pdbx_description
1 polymer ?
#
loop_
_entity_poly.entity_id
_entity_poly.type
_entity_poly.pdbx_seq_one_letter_code
_entity_poly.pdbx_strand_id
1 'polypeptide(L)'
;MTAPAPPANWQEHWFEHRQLLARVYHDTSVVVYFDKDVFPSLKWPNDTLAKIWNYTKKTYGSFGKDARLYAVFHTGKYSGGHPSTYMDASHDYRNVIDVGSSSLNAWMTGAGNDLDIVAHEVGHIVESAVKGVHRSPAFPIWHDSKWMEIYQYDLYLGLGWKEDAQRWFNLMQAKKDNYPRENTRWFVDWFYPIYSQYGGSKVLDGFFSLLAAHFPKQSYYNGVATYPEYSRD
;
A
#
# COMPACT_ATOMS: atom_id res chain seq x y z
N MET A 1 19.03 -16.54 -3.46
CA MET A 1 19.05 -16.79 -2.00
C MET A 1 17.65 -16.54 -1.48
N THR A 2 17.03 -17.49 -0.80
CA THR A 2 15.73 -17.30 -0.13
C THR A 2 15.90 -16.32 1.03
N ALA A 3 15.00 -15.33 1.16
CA ALA A 3 15.01 -14.41 2.30
C ALA A 3 14.91 -15.21 3.61
N PRO A 4 15.58 -14.78 4.70
CA PRO A 4 15.51 -15.47 5.98
C PRO A 4 14.06 -15.57 6.46
N ALA A 5 13.79 -16.58 7.30
CA ALA A 5 12.50 -16.70 7.96
C ALA A 5 12.20 -15.40 8.73
N PRO A 6 11.00 -14.82 8.61
CA PRO A 6 10.65 -13.63 9.37
C PRO A 6 10.73 -13.92 10.88
N PRO A 7 10.91 -12.90 11.74
CA PRO A 7 10.95 -13.14 13.18
C PRO A 7 9.58 -13.63 13.67
N ALA A 8 9.56 -14.55 14.65
CA ALA A 8 8.30 -15.04 15.21
C ALA A 8 7.55 -13.94 16.00
N ASN A 9 8.31 -13.04 16.61
CA ASN A 9 7.78 -11.85 17.29
C ASN A 9 8.51 -10.60 16.79
N TRP A 10 7.81 -9.49 16.68
CA TRP A 10 8.36 -8.21 16.24
C TRP A 10 7.89 -7.10 17.16
N GLN A 11 8.83 -6.40 17.79
CA GLN A 11 8.53 -5.29 18.67
C GLN A 11 8.38 -4.02 17.84
N GLU A 12 7.22 -3.38 17.91
CA GLU A 12 7.02 -2.07 17.28
C GLU A 12 7.86 -1.01 17.95
N HIS A 13 8.39 -0.11 17.12
CA HIS A 13 9.22 1.01 17.57
C HIS A 13 9.01 2.30 16.74
N TRP A 14 7.98 2.33 15.89
CA TRP A 14 7.59 3.48 15.07
C TRP A 14 6.49 4.31 15.74
N PHE A 15 6.50 5.62 15.51
CA PHE A 15 5.51 6.57 16.05
C PHE A 15 5.19 6.32 17.54
N GLU A 16 3.91 6.25 17.90
CA GLU A 16 3.41 5.83 19.22
C GLU A 16 3.21 4.31 19.37
N HIS A 17 3.45 3.53 18.32
CA HIS A 17 3.26 2.08 18.30
C HIS A 17 4.36 1.39 19.13
N ARG A 18 3.93 0.49 20.01
CA ARG A 18 4.78 -0.19 21.01
C ARG A 18 4.32 -1.62 21.28
N GLN A 19 3.45 -2.20 20.44
CA GLN A 19 2.95 -3.55 20.66
C GLN A 19 4.03 -4.59 20.38
N LEU A 20 3.92 -5.73 21.06
CA LEU A 20 4.63 -6.93 20.65
C LEU A 20 3.74 -7.68 19.66
N LEU A 21 4.20 -7.74 18.41
CA LEU A 21 3.49 -8.41 17.34
C LEU A 21 3.90 -9.87 17.28
N ALA A 22 2.93 -10.77 17.10
CA ALA A 22 3.14 -12.18 16.88
C ALA A 22 2.87 -12.53 15.41
N ARG A 23 3.82 -13.22 14.77
CA ARG A 23 3.64 -13.71 13.40
C ARG A 23 2.62 -14.84 13.40
N VAL A 24 1.50 -14.64 12.70
CA VAL A 24 0.42 -15.63 12.60
C VAL A 24 0.43 -16.41 11.28
N TYR A 25 1.12 -15.90 10.27
CA TYR A 25 1.26 -16.53 8.96
C TYR A 25 2.49 -16.00 8.21
N HIS A 26 3.09 -16.80 7.34
CA HIS A 26 3.99 -16.32 6.30
C HIS A 26 4.15 -17.33 5.17
N ASP A 27 4.44 -16.81 3.98
CA ASP A 27 4.83 -17.58 2.80
C ASP A 27 5.89 -16.82 1.97
N THR A 28 5.94 -17.06 0.66
CA THR A 28 6.84 -16.35 -0.27
C THR A 28 6.35 -14.96 -0.67
N SER A 29 5.08 -14.64 -0.41
CA SER A 29 4.43 -13.40 -0.82
C SER A 29 4.19 -12.47 0.36
N VAL A 30 3.77 -12.98 1.52
CA VAL A 30 3.37 -12.16 2.66
C VAL A 30 3.87 -12.72 3.99
N VAL A 31 3.91 -11.84 4.97
CA VAL A 31 4.12 -12.14 6.38
C VAL A 31 3.04 -11.39 7.15
N VAL A 32 2.24 -12.08 7.96
CA VAL A 32 1.13 -11.46 8.70
C VAL A 32 1.44 -11.50 10.19
N TYR A 33 1.31 -10.34 10.82
CA TYR A 33 1.54 -10.09 12.22
C TYR A 33 0.29 -9.51 12.87
N PHE A 34 -0.04 -10.02 14.04
CA PHE A 34 -1.12 -9.50 14.87
C PHE A 34 -0.55 -9.05 16.21
N ASP A 35 -1.08 -7.97 16.76
CA ASP A 35 -0.98 -7.77 18.20
C ASP A 35 -1.93 -8.72 18.96
N LYS A 36 -1.83 -8.74 20.29
CA LYS A 36 -2.60 -9.66 21.14
C LYS A 36 -4.12 -9.46 21.11
N ASP A 37 -4.60 -8.31 20.63
CA ASP A 37 -6.02 -7.91 20.68
C ASP A 37 -6.76 -8.26 19.37
N VAL A 38 -6.03 -8.66 18.31
CA VAL A 38 -6.63 -9.20 17.08
C VAL A 38 -7.06 -10.65 17.26
N PHE A 39 -8.21 -11.03 16.71
CA PHE A 39 -8.70 -12.41 16.77
C PHE A 39 -7.73 -13.39 16.07
N PRO A 40 -7.15 -14.38 16.80
CA PRO A 40 -6.11 -15.25 16.26
C PRO A 40 -6.61 -16.22 15.17
N SER A 41 -7.93 -16.41 15.09
CA SER A 41 -8.60 -17.23 14.07
C SER A 41 -8.76 -16.54 12.72
N LEU A 42 -8.45 -15.24 12.60
CA LEU A 42 -8.50 -14.54 11.32
C LEU A 42 -7.47 -15.11 10.35
N LYS A 43 -7.94 -15.50 9.15
CA LYS A 43 -7.11 -16.10 8.10
C LYS A 43 -7.25 -15.44 6.73
N TRP A 44 -8.31 -14.65 6.49
CA TRP A 44 -8.50 -13.97 5.21
C TRP A 44 -7.30 -13.09 4.79
N PRO A 45 -6.54 -12.43 5.70
CA PRO A 45 -5.41 -11.60 5.27
C PRO A 45 -4.36 -12.40 4.51
N ASN A 46 -4.17 -13.67 4.84
CA ASN A 46 -3.12 -14.52 4.26
C ASN A 46 -3.25 -14.60 2.73
N ASP A 47 -4.41 -15.06 2.25
CA ASP A 47 -4.64 -15.27 0.81
C ASP A 47 -4.94 -13.96 0.09
N THR A 48 -5.71 -13.06 0.72
CA THR A 48 -6.11 -11.80 0.11
C THR A 48 -4.90 -10.88 -0.11
N LEU A 49 -4.05 -10.69 0.91
CA LEU A 49 -2.85 -9.88 0.77
C LEU A 49 -1.82 -10.52 -0.17
N ALA A 50 -1.72 -11.85 -0.20
CA ALA A 50 -0.86 -12.53 -1.16
C ALA A 50 -1.30 -12.26 -2.60
N LYS A 51 -2.62 -12.31 -2.89
CA LYS A 51 -3.17 -11.95 -4.21
C LYS A 51 -2.89 -10.50 -4.55
N ILE A 52 -3.18 -9.57 -3.62
CA ILE A 52 -2.93 -8.15 -3.80
C ILE A 52 -1.46 -7.90 -4.12
N TRP A 53 -0.57 -8.35 -3.26
CA TRP A 53 0.85 -8.09 -3.39
C TRP A 53 1.47 -8.75 -4.63
N ASN A 54 1.02 -9.95 -4.99
CA ASN A 54 1.48 -10.61 -6.22
C ASN A 54 1.01 -9.87 -7.47
N TYR A 55 -0.22 -9.33 -7.48
CA TYR A 55 -0.66 -8.42 -8.53
C TYR A 55 0.21 -7.17 -8.58
N THR A 56 0.42 -6.51 -7.43
CA THR A 56 1.23 -5.30 -7.31
C THR A 56 2.63 -5.51 -7.90
N LYS A 57 3.31 -6.59 -7.52
CA LYS A 57 4.65 -6.91 -8.03
C LYS A 57 4.66 -7.20 -9.53
N LYS A 58 3.65 -7.92 -10.01
CA LYS A 58 3.52 -8.24 -11.44
C LYS A 58 3.30 -6.98 -12.28
N THR A 59 2.54 -6.03 -11.76
CA THR A 59 2.12 -4.83 -12.49
C THR A 59 3.13 -3.69 -12.40
N TYR A 60 3.65 -3.42 -11.19
CA TYR A 60 4.46 -2.22 -10.90
C TYR A 60 5.96 -2.53 -10.74
N GLY A 61 6.33 -3.80 -10.50
CA GLY A 61 7.71 -4.28 -10.47
C GLY A 61 8.18 -4.76 -9.09
N SER A 62 9.49 -4.70 -8.86
CA SER A 62 10.11 -5.21 -7.64
C SER A 62 10.22 -4.17 -6.53
N PHE A 63 10.03 -4.60 -5.29
CA PHE A 63 10.10 -3.75 -4.09
C PHE A 63 11.20 -4.25 -3.13
N GLY A 64 12.45 -4.20 -3.59
CA GLY A 64 13.59 -4.63 -2.79
C GLY A 64 13.91 -6.12 -2.86
N LYS A 65 14.92 -6.55 -2.09
CA LYS A 65 15.44 -7.93 -2.11
C LYS A 65 14.50 -8.92 -1.42
N ASP A 66 13.89 -8.50 -0.31
CA ASP A 66 12.81 -9.27 0.31
C ASP A 66 11.51 -8.92 -0.41
N ALA A 67 11.03 -9.86 -1.24
CA ALA A 67 9.87 -9.67 -2.08
C ALA A 67 8.53 -9.84 -1.34
N ARG A 68 8.55 -9.93 0.00
CA ARG A 68 7.34 -10.11 0.82
C ARG A 68 6.76 -8.79 1.29
N LEU A 69 5.44 -8.76 1.41
CA LEU A 69 4.72 -7.73 2.14
C LEU A 69 4.56 -8.16 3.60
N TYR A 70 4.88 -7.28 4.54
CA TYR A 70 4.68 -7.46 5.97
C TYR A 70 3.40 -6.71 6.36
N ALA A 71 2.39 -7.43 6.80
CA ALA A 71 1.11 -6.84 7.18
C ALA A 71 0.91 -6.96 8.69
N VAL A 72 0.72 -5.82 9.34
CA VAL A 72 0.45 -5.69 10.76
C VAL A 72 -1.02 -5.29 10.93
N PHE A 73 -1.73 -5.95 11.85
CA PHE A 73 -3.11 -5.63 12.18
C PHE A 73 -3.26 -5.32 13.66
N HIS A 74 -4.14 -4.35 13.94
CA HIS A 74 -4.54 -3.93 15.27
C HIS A 74 -6.06 -3.85 15.42
N THR A 75 -6.56 -4.23 16.59
CA THR A 75 -7.99 -4.16 16.94
C THR A 75 -8.17 -3.31 18.18
N GLY A 76 -9.19 -2.43 18.17
CA GLY A 76 -9.49 -1.50 19.26
C GLY A 76 -8.51 -0.33 19.42
N LYS A 77 -7.59 -0.10 18.46
CA LYS A 77 -6.54 0.92 18.54
C LYS A 77 -5.99 1.30 17.15
N TYR A 78 -5.16 2.35 17.12
CA TYR A 78 -4.39 2.81 15.96
C TYR A 78 -5.22 2.92 14.68
N SER A 79 -6.44 3.46 14.79
CA SER A 79 -7.40 3.51 13.69
C SER A 79 -6.82 4.22 12.46
N GLY A 80 -6.88 3.56 11.31
CA GLY A 80 -6.28 4.04 10.07
C GLY A 80 -5.25 3.05 9.56
N GLY A 81 -4.41 3.51 8.64
CA GLY A 81 -3.27 2.74 8.16
C GLY A 81 -2.06 3.63 7.99
N HIS A 82 -0.89 3.03 8.05
CA HIS A 82 0.32 3.66 7.54
C HIS A 82 1.23 2.64 6.83
N PRO A 83 1.91 3.08 5.77
CA PRO A 83 2.83 2.24 5.02
C PRO A 83 4.27 2.47 5.45
N SER A 84 5.15 1.53 5.11
CA SER A 84 6.60 1.76 5.06
C SER A 84 7.23 0.91 3.97
N THR A 85 8.38 1.34 3.46
CA THR A 85 9.03 0.68 2.34
C THR A 85 10.32 0.01 2.78
N TYR A 86 10.84 -0.90 1.95
CA TYR A 86 12.16 -1.50 2.15
C TYR A 86 13.33 -0.50 2.16
N MET A 87 13.08 0.77 1.82
CA MET A 87 14.06 1.85 1.88
C MET A 87 14.06 2.57 3.23
N ASP A 88 13.05 2.33 4.08
CA ASP A 88 12.86 3.07 5.33
C ASP A 88 13.36 2.28 6.55
N ALA A 89 14.18 2.92 7.36
CA ALA A 89 14.68 2.34 8.60
C ALA A 89 13.60 2.18 9.68
N SER A 90 12.51 2.96 9.60
CA SER A 90 11.46 3.02 10.63
C SER A 90 10.77 1.67 10.86
N HIS A 91 10.73 0.81 9.85
CA HIS A 91 10.13 -0.53 9.94
C HIS A 91 11.12 -1.64 9.54
N ASP A 92 12.39 -1.44 9.91
CA ASP A 92 13.47 -2.40 9.70
C ASP A 92 13.70 -2.77 8.22
N TYR A 93 13.52 -1.80 7.30
CA TYR A 93 13.74 -1.97 5.87
C TYR A 93 12.84 -3.06 5.24
N ARG A 94 11.56 -3.07 5.62
CA ARG A 94 10.52 -3.98 5.09
C ARG A 94 9.43 -3.20 4.37
N ASN A 95 8.83 -3.81 3.35
CA ASN A 95 7.56 -3.33 2.81
C ASN A 95 6.46 -3.67 3.80
N VAL A 96 5.87 -2.66 4.43
CA VAL A 96 4.95 -2.82 5.55
C VAL A 96 3.65 -2.10 5.23
N ILE A 97 2.54 -2.77 5.51
CA ILE A 97 1.27 -2.11 5.83
C ILE A 97 1.00 -2.36 7.30
N ASP A 98 0.69 -1.30 8.03
CA ASP A 98 0.25 -1.35 9.41
C ASP A 98 -1.14 -0.74 9.46
N VAL A 99 -2.13 -1.57 9.81
CA VAL A 99 -3.55 -1.16 9.81
C VAL A 99 -4.19 -1.41 11.17
N GLY A 100 -4.93 -0.41 11.64
CA GLY A 100 -5.67 -0.48 12.88
C GLY A 100 -7.11 -0.04 12.72
N SER A 101 -7.92 -0.43 13.69
CA SER A 101 -9.34 -0.09 13.77
C SER A 101 -9.71 0.18 15.21
N SER A 102 -10.50 1.23 15.45
CA SER A 102 -11.06 1.52 16.77
C SER A 102 -12.14 0.51 17.20
N SER A 103 -12.65 -0.31 16.28
CA SER A 103 -13.62 -1.36 16.58
C SER A 103 -12.95 -2.58 17.23
N LEU A 104 -13.57 -3.11 18.28
CA LEU A 104 -13.17 -4.39 18.88
C LEU A 104 -13.54 -5.62 18.03
N ASN A 105 -14.42 -5.44 17.04
CA ASN A 105 -14.87 -6.48 16.11
C ASN A 105 -14.35 -6.23 14.68
N ALA A 106 -13.18 -5.60 14.56
CA ALA A 106 -12.55 -5.31 13.28
C ALA A 106 -12.10 -6.57 12.53
N TRP A 107 -11.92 -6.45 11.21
CA TRP A 107 -11.29 -7.47 10.35
C TRP A 107 -12.09 -8.76 10.16
N MET A 108 -13.31 -8.84 10.66
CA MET A 108 -14.09 -10.08 10.65
C MET A 108 -14.53 -10.51 9.25
N THR A 109 -14.58 -9.59 8.28
CA THR A 109 -15.16 -9.87 6.96
C THR A 109 -14.12 -10.01 5.87
N GLY A 110 -13.02 -9.26 5.93
CA GLY A 110 -12.07 -9.17 4.82
C GLY A 110 -12.68 -8.58 3.55
N ALA A 111 -13.77 -7.81 3.69
CA ALA A 111 -14.50 -7.17 2.62
C ALA A 111 -14.83 -5.72 3.00
N GLY A 112 -15.32 -4.92 2.05
CA GLY A 112 -15.60 -3.51 2.29
C GLY A 112 -14.38 -2.79 2.84
N ASN A 113 -14.52 -2.06 3.95
CA ASN A 113 -13.42 -1.29 4.52
C ASN A 113 -12.24 -2.15 5.03
N ASP A 114 -12.49 -3.41 5.46
CA ASP A 114 -11.39 -4.31 5.85
C ASP A 114 -10.44 -4.55 4.66
N LEU A 115 -11.02 -4.70 3.46
CA LEU A 115 -10.30 -4.88 2.20
C LEU A 115 -9.73 -3.56 1.67
N ASP A 116 -10.55 -2.51 1.70
CA ASP A 116 -10.20 -1.22 1.10
C ASP A 116 -9.00 -0.58 1.79
N ILE A 117 -8.90 -0.65 3.11
CA ILE A 117 -7.78 -0.05 3.83
C ILE A 117 -6.47 -0.78 3.56
N VAL A 118 -6.46 -2.13 3.53
CA VAL A 118 -5.23 -2.86 3.25
C VAL A 118 -4.79 -2.68 1.81
N ALA A 119 -5.72 -2.54 0.87
CA ALA A 119 -5.41 -2.23 -0.52
C ALA A 119 -4.85 -0.80 -0.66
N HIS A 120 -5.43 0.16 0.06
CA HIS A 120 -4.95 1.55 0.13
C HIS A 120 -3.49 1.61 0.60
N GLU A 121 -3.15 0.93 1.71
CA GLU A 121 -1.78 0.94 2.24
C GLU A 121 -0.77 0.28 1.29
N VAL A 122 -1.15 -0.78 0.56
CA VAL A 122 -0.28 -1.34 -0.49
C VAL A 122 -0.08 -0.35 -1.63
N GLY A 123 -1.10 0.43 -1.97
CA GLY A 123 -1.00 1.50 -2.96
C GLY A 123 0.06 2.55 -2.61
N HIS A 124 0.20 2.90 -1.33
CA HIS A 124 1.27 3.80 -0.88
C HIS A 124 2.68 3.21 -1.05
N ILE A 125 2.85 1.89 -0.87
CA ILE A 125 4.14 1.22 -1.11
C ILE A 125 4.50 1.36 -2.60
N VAL A 126 3.51 1.21 -3.50
CA VAL A 126 3.73 1.49 -4.94
C VAL A 126 4.19 2.92 -5.11
N GLU A 127 3.42 3.89 -4.62
CA GLU A 127 3.74 5.29 -4.82
C GLU A 127 5.13 5.68 -4.29
N SER A 128 5.54 5.12 -3.16
CA SER A 128 6.73 5.56 -2.42
C SER A 128 8.02 4.81 -2.78
N ALA A 129 7.96 3.70 -3.50
CA ALA A 129 9.14 2.87 -3.77
C ALA A 129 9.17 2.20 -5.15
N VAL A 130 8.16 2.41 -6.00
CA VAL A 130 8.14 1.86 -7.36
C VAL A 130 9.34 2.34 -8.18
N LYS A 131 9.82 1.47 -9.06
CA LYS A 131 11.05 1.67 -9.87
C LYS A 131 12.31 1.92 -9.05
N GLY A 132 12.30 1.56 -7.75
CA GLY A 132 13.48 1.67 -6.90
C GLY A 132 13.90 3.11 -6.65
N VAL A 133 12.95 4.06 -6.68
CA VAL A 133 13.17 5.46 -6.31
C VAL A 133 12.34 5.76 -5.07
N HIS A 134 12.97 6.39 -4.09
CA HIS A 134 12.36 6.74 -2.81
C HIS A 134 11.42 7.95 -2.96
N ARG A 135 10.26 7.86 -2.29
CA ARG A 135 9.16 8.84 -2.23
C ARG A 135 8.45 9.07 -3.56
N SER A 136 7.44 9.94 -3.54
CA SER A 136 6.69 10.39 -4.71
C SER A 136 6.70 11.91 -4.82
N PRO A 137 7.10 12.48 -5.97
CA PRO A 137 7.00 13.90 -6.20
C PRO A 137 5.56 14.35 -6.48
N ALA A 138 4.63 13.41 -6.68
CA ALA A 138 3.22 13.72 -6.91
C ALA A 138 2.38 13.70 -5.62
N PHE A 139 2.87 13.05 -4.55
CA PHE A 139 2.15 12.92 -3.28
C PHE A 139 1.65 14.28 -2.73
N PRO A 140 2.44 15.37 -2.69
CA PRO A 140 1.92 16.68 -2.24
C PRO A 140 0.89 17.36 -3.15
N ILE A 141 0.66 16.85 -4.37
CA ILE A 141 -0.35 17.37 -5.29
C ILE A 141 -1.70 16.71 -5.01
N TRP A 142 -1.69 15.39 -4.90
CA TRP A 142 -2.91 14.58 -4.81
C TRP A 142 -3.14 14.00 -3.40
N HIS A 143 -2.23 14.28 -2.47
CA HIS A 143 -2.28 13.89 -1.06
C HIS A 143 -2.44 12.37 -0.88
N ASP A 144 -2.94 12.00 0.29
CA ASP A 144 -2.95 10.62 0.77
C ASP A 144 -3.72 9.65 -0.15
N SER A 145 -4.89 10.04 -0.66
CA SER A 145 -5.86 9.05 -1.15
C SER A 145 -5.96 8.91 -2.66
N LYS A 146 -5.64 9.91 -3.47
CA LYS A 146 -6.15 9.93 -4.85
C LYS A 146 -5.48 8.95 -5.79
N TRP A 147 -4.19 8.70 -5.59
CA TRP A 147 -3.52 7.57 -6.24
C TRP A 147 -4.15 6.24 -5.78
N MET A 148 -4.52 6.09 -4.50
CA MET A 148 -5.14 4.86 -4.00
C MET A 148 -6.51 4.61 -4.60
N GLU A 149 -7.31 5.67 -4.80
CA GLU A 149 -8.64 5.57 -5.41
C GLU A 149 -8.59 4.84 -6.77
N ILE A 150 -7.61 5.17 -7.62
CA ILE A 150 -7.45 4.51 -8.92
C ILE A 150 -6.68 3.19 -8.82
N TYR A 151 -5.69 3.08 -7.92
CA TYR A 151 -4.94 1.85 -7.71
C TYR A 151 -5.85 0.72 -7.21
N GLN A 152 -6.74 0.98 -6.26
CA GLN A 152 -7.69 0.00 -5.74
C GLN A 152 -8.65 -0.46 -6.83
N TYR A 153 -9.13 0.45 -7.68
CA TYR A 153 -9.95 0.09 -8.83
C TYR A 153 -9.21 -0.81 -9.82
N ASP A 154 -7.98 -0.45 -10.19
CA ASP A 154 -7.09 -1.26 -11.05
C ASP A 154 -6.85 -2.65 -10.45
N LEU A 155 -6.50 -2.69 -9.18
CA LEU A 155 -6.24 -3.91 -8.41
C LEU A 155 -7.45 -4.86 -8.43
N TYR A 156 -8.64 -4.35 -8.08
CA TYR A 156 -9.84 -5.17 -8.02
C TYR A 156 -10.22 -5.72 -9.39
N LEU A 157 -10.10 -4.91 -10.45
CA LEU A 157 -10.29 -5.38 -11.82
C LEU A 157 -9.24 -6.44 -12.21
N GLY A 158 -7.97 -6.19 -11.91
CA GLY A 158 -6.85 -7.07 -12.25
C GLY A 158 -6.90 -8.43 -11.53
N LEU A 159 -7.50 -8.47 -10.35
CA LEU A 159 -7.76 -9.70 -9.59
C LEU A 159 -9.09 -10.38 -9.97
N GLY A 160 -9.90 -9.75 -10.82
CA GLY A 160 -11.21 -10.26 -11.22
C GLY A 160 -12.30 -10.10 -10.16
N TRP A 161 -12.10 -9.26 -9.15
CA TRP A 161 -13.06 -8.94 -8.09
C TRP A 161 -14.05 -7.88 -8.57
N LYS A 162 -14.91 -8.28 -9.53
CA LYS A 162 -15.78 -7.37 -10.27
C LYS A 162 -16.78 -6.65 -9.38
N GLU A 163 -17.30 -7.32 -8.36
CA GLU A 163 -18.25 -6.75 -7.41
C GLU A 163 -17.61 -5.64 -6.58
N ASP A 164 -16.39 -5.87 -6.06
CA ASP A 164 -15.62 -4.85 -5.34
C ASP A 164 -15.19 -3.71 -6.24
N ALA A 165 -14.75 -3.99 -7.47
CA ALA A 165 -14.41 -2.96 -8.44
C ALA A 165 -15.62 -2.05 -8.75
N GLN A 166 -16.80 -2.62 -8.94
CA GLN A 166 -18.03 -1.86 -9.20
C GLN A 166 -18.47 -1.06 -7.98
N ARG A 167 -18.43 -1.65 -6.78
CA ARG A 167 -18.71 -0.98 -5.52
C ARG A 167 -17.78 0.22 -5.32
N TRP A 168 -16.49 0.00 -5.50
CA TRP A 168 -15.46 1.03 -5.32
C TRP A 168 -15.61 2.15 -6.36
N PHE A 169 -15.84 1.81 -7.63
CA PHE A 169 -16.11 2.78 -8.69
C PHE A 169 -17.29 3.70 -8.34
N ASN A 170 -18.41 3.13 -7.89
CA ASN A 170 -19.59 3.91 -7.51
C ASN A 170 -19.30 4.84 -6.33
N LEU A 171 -18.54 4.35 -5.33
CA LEU A 171 -18.14 5.15 -4.18
C LEU A 171 -17.23 6.33 -4.58
N MET A 172 -16.21 6.08 -5.39
CA MET A 172 -15.26 7.11 -5.82
C MET A 172 -15.88 8.09 -6.82
N GLN A 173 -16.83 7.64 -7.64
CA GLN A 173 -17.59 8.51 -8.54
C GLN A 173 -18.40 9.57 -7.79
N ALA A 174 -18.93 9.24 -6.62
CA ALA A 174 -19.69 10.18 -5.80
C ALA A 174 -18.80 11.15 -5.01
N LYS A 175 -17.50 10.87 -4.87
CA LYS A 175 -16.58 11.62 -4.01
C LYS A 175 -16.21 12.97 -4.64
N LYS A 176 -16.17 13.99 -3.78
CA LYS A 176 -15.73 15.35 -4.10
C LYS A 176 -14.75 15.81 -3.03
N ASP A 177 -13.72 16.53 -3.45
CA ASP A 177 -12.73 17.14 -2.58
C ASP A 177 -12.72 18.66 -2.77
N ASN A 178 -12.13 19.35 -1.81
CA ASN A 178 -11.95 20.80 -1.84
C ASN A 178 -10.59 21.24 -2.41
N TYR A 179 -9.79 20.30 -2.93
CA TYR A 179 -8.48 20.55 -3.54
C TYR A 179 -8.35 19.87 -4.92
N PRO A 180 -7.64 20.50 -5.87
CA PRO A 180 -6.98 21.81 -5.73
C PRO A 180 -7.97 22.99 -5.78
N ARG A 181 -9.24 22.71 -6.07
CA ARG A 181 -10.36 23.65 -5.92
C ARG A 181 -11.59 22.93 -5.37
N GLU A 182 -12.55 23.70 -4.89
CA GLU A 182 -13.82 23.17 -4.40
C GLU A 182 -14.52 22.28 -5.45
N ASN A 183 -15.13 21.19 -4.98
CA ASN A 183 -15.86 20.21 -5.81
C ASN A 183 -15.00 19.47 -6.86
N THR A 184 -13.69 19.37 -6.63
CA THR A 184 -12.81 18.54 -7.48
C THR A 184 -13.19 17.06 -7.34
N ARG A 185 -13.29 16.34 -8.45
CA ARG A 185 -13.54 14.89 -8.46
C ARG A 185 -12.36 14.15 -9.09
N TRP A 186 -11.33 13.89 -8.30
CA TRP A 186 -10.08 13.27 -8.76
C TRP A 186 -10.30 11.95 -9.50
N PHE A 187 -11.15 11.06 -8.97
CA PHE A 187 -11.36 9.78 -9.61
C PHE A 187 -12.00 9.92 -11.00
N VAL A 188 -13.17 10.56 -11.13
CA VAL A 188 -13.91 10.60 -12.40
C VAL A 188 -13.44 11.65 -13.40
N ASP A 189 -12.91 12.78 -12.94
CA ASP A 189 -12.50 13.87 -13.83
C ASP A 189 -11.00 13.84 -14.18
N TRP A 190 -10.19 13.08 -13.44
CA TRP A 190 -8.74 13.00 -13.67
C TRP A 190 -8.25 11.57 -13.92
N PHE A 191 -8.27 10.69 -12.90
CA PHE A 191 -7.62 9.39 -13.00
C PHE A 191 -8.34 8.40 -13.92
N TYR A 192 -9.67 8.27 -13.80
CA TYR A 192 -10.44 7.27 -14.53
C TYR A 192 -10.43 7.48 -16.06
N PRO A 193 -10.55 8.71 -16.61
CA PRO A 193 -10.39 8.94 -18.05
C PRO A 193 -9.01 8.53 -18.57
N ILE A 194 -7.94 8.85 -17.83
CA ILE A 194 -6.57 8.44 -18.18
C ILE A 194 -6.46 6.91 -18.16
N TYR A 195 -6.91 6.28 -17.08
CA TYR A 195 -6.88 4.83 -16.92
C TYR A 195 -7.66 4.10 -18.03
N SER A 196 -8.91 4.49 -18.26
CA SER A 196 -9.83 3.79 -19.17
C SER A 196 -9.49 3.97 -20.65
N GLN A 197 -8.84 5.09 -21.03
CA GLN A 197 -8.52 5.38 -22.43
C GLN A 197 -7.10 4.99 -22.84
N TYR A 198 -6.18 4.84 -21.87
CA TYR A 198 -4.75 4.65 -22.17
C TYR A 198 -4.17 3.32 -21.67
N GLY A 199 -5.01 2.28 -21.54
CA GLY A 199 -4.55 0.90 -21.33
C GLY A 199 -4.45 0.46 -19.87
N GLY A 200 -5.22 1.08 -18.97
CA GLY A 200 -5.37 0.64 -17.59
C GLY A 200 -4.07 0.71 -16.79
N SER A 201 -3.72 -0.35 -16.08
CA SER A 201 -2.45 -0.45 -15.34
C SER A 201 -1.20 -0.05 -16.14
N LYS A 202 -1.19 -0.22 -17.47
CA LYS A 202 -0.04 0.19 -18.30
C LYS A 202 0.24 1.70 -18.23
N VAL A 203 -0.79 2.55 -18.24
CA VAL A 203 -0.58 4.00 -18.14
C VAL A 203 -0.17 4.39 -16.71
N LEU A 204 -0.71 3.70 -15.70
CA LEU A 204 -0.35 3.93 -14.30
C LEU A 204 1.12 3.58 -14.03
N ASP A 205 1.58 2.41 -14.48
CA ASP A 205 3.00 2.04 -14.38
C ASP A 205 3.91 2.90 -15.27
N GLY A 206 3.40 3.30 -16.43
CA GLY A 206 4.06 4.21 -17.36
C GLY A 206 4.36 5.58 -16.73
N PHE A 207 3.42 6.11 -15.94
CA PHE A 207 3.63 7.34 -15.18
C PHE A 207 4.86 7.24 -14.27
N PHE A 208 4.95 6.18 -13.46
CA PHE A 208 6.11 6.00 -12.58
C PHE A 208 7.41 5.74 -13.33
N SER A 209 7.33 5.05 -14.48
CA SER A 209 8.49 4.86 -15.35
C SER A 209 9.02 6.21 -15.88
N LEU A 210 8.13 7.12 -16.27
CA LEU A 210 8.48 8.47 -16.72
C LEU A 210 9.06 9.32 -15.58
N LEU A 211 8.46 9.25 -14.37
CA LEU A 211 9.03 9.92 -13.20
C LEU A 211 10.46 9.43 -12.93
N ALA A 212 10.65 8.12 -12.85
CA ALA A 212 11.94 7.52 -12.54
C ALA A 212 13.00 7.88 -13.60
N ALA A 213 12.63 7.99 -14.87
CA ALA A 213 13.54 8.38 -15.94
C ALA A 213 13.86 9.88 -15.96
N HIS A 214 12.88 10.74 -15.72
CA HIS A 214 12.97 12.16 -16.09
C HIS A 214 12.91 13.15 -14.93
N PHE A 215 12.29 12.79 -13.80
CA PHE A 215 12.19 13.70 -12.66
C PHE A 215 13.56 13.82 -11.95
N PRO A 216 13.97 15.02 -11.49
CA PRO A 216 15.20 15.21 -10.75
C PRO A 216 15.31 14.28 -9.54
N LYS A 217 16.53 13.79 -9.27
CA LYS A 217 16.80 12.85 -8.17
C LYS A 217 18.09 13.24 -7.45
N GLN A 218 18.10 13.02 -6.15
CA GLN A 218 19.28 13.12 -5.28
C GLN A 218 19.65 11.74 -4.72
N SER A 219 20.85 11.65 -4.14
CA SER A 219 21.26 10.45 -3.42
C SER A 219 20.68 10.46 -2.00
N TYR A 220 20.00 9.39 -1.63
CA TYR A 220 19.45 9.17 -0.30
C TYR A 220 20.13 7.97 0.35
N TYR A 221 20.87 8.21 1.44
CA TYR A 221 21.45 7.14 2.26
C TYR A 221 20.55 6.87 3.46
N ASN A 222 20.01 5.66 3.56
CA ASN A 222 19.05 5.29 4.60
C ASN A 222 19.70 4.71 5.87
N GLY A 223 21.04 4.70 5.95
CA GLY A 223 21.80 4.07 7.03
C GLY A 223 22.37 2.68 6.69
N VAL A 224 21.90 2.04 5.62
CA VAL A 224 22.36 0.71 5.18
C VAL A 224 22.73 0.70 3.69
N ALA A 225 21.98 1.40 2.86
CA ALA A 225 22.17 1.48 1.42
C ALA A 225 21.83 2.87 0.89
N THR A 226 22.35 3.17 -0.29
CA THR A 226 22.03 4.40 -1.02
C THR A 226 21.01 4.09 -2.11
N TYR A 227 19.95 4.88 -2.16
CA TYR A 227 18.91 4.85 -3.19
C TYR A 227 18.81 6.22 -3.87
N PRO A 228 18.30 6.29 -5.10
CA PRO A 228 17.81 7.56 -5.62
C PRO A 228 16.54 7.97 -4.87
N GLU A 229 16.40 9.26 -4.57
CA GLU A 229 15.18 9.88 -4.05
C GLU A 229 14.80 11.04 -4.97
N TYR A 230 13.51 11.23 -5.26
CA TYR A 230 13.10 12.39 -6.05
C TYR A 230 13.43 13.71 -5.34
N SER A 231 14.16 14.57 -6.04
CA SER A 231 14.46 15.92 -5.56
C SER A 231 13.37 16.89 -6.00
N ARG A 232 12.96 17.78 -5.10
CA ARG A 232 11.97 18.83 -5.36
C ARG A 232 12.60 20.23 -5.40
N ASP A 233 13.92 20.30 -5.62
CA ASP A 233 14.68 21.56 -5.78
C ASP A 233 13.95 22.58 -6.67
#